data_AF-A0A8H3GLJ9-F1
#
_entry.id   AF-A0A8H3GLJ9-F1
#
_cell.length_a   1.000
_cell.length_b   1.000
_cell.length_c   1.000
_cell.angle_alpha   90.00
_cell.angle_beta   90.00
_cell.angle_gamma   90.00
#
_symmetry.space_group_name_H-M   'P 1'
#
loop_
_entity.id
_entity.type
_entity.pdbx_description
1 polymer ?
#
loop_
_entity_poly.entity_id
_entity_poly.type
_entity_poly.pdbx_seq_one_letter_code
_entity_poly.pdbx_strand_id
1 'polypeptide(L)'
;MFNEQRKATAHASPPIDPSPPRIATLREDLSTLSGTPASILFSMPSSGNATEMMVFAFGTSNPRTKNSGATLIRHVWVYHYTMNLTQTVPDLPPSFN
;
A
#
# COMPACT_ATOMS: atom_id res chain seq x y z
N MET A 1 -8.29 6.54 -8.56
CA MET A 1 -8.35 6.27 -7.09
C MET A 1 -7.28 7.15 -6.43
N PHE A 2 -7.56 7.87 -5.34
CA PHE A 2 -6.55 8.81 -4.80
C PHE A 2 -5.49 8.06 -3.99
N ASN A 3 -4.22 8.28 -4.32
CA ASN A 3 -3.10 7.70 -3.60
C ASN A 3 -2.79 8.58 -2.39
N GLU A 4 -3.19 8.14 -1.21
CA GLU A 4 -2.99 8.89 0.04
C GLU A 4 -1.93 8.22 0.89
N GLN A 5 -0.92 9.01 1.28
CA GLN A 5 0.09 8.56 2.24
C GLN A 5 -0.20 9.18 3.60
N ARG A 6 -0.14 8.35 4.63
CA ARG A 6 -0.49 8.72 6.00
C ARG A 6 0.62 8.26 6.94
N LYS A 7 0.90 9.06 7.98
CA LYS A 7 1.98 8.79 8.93
C LYS A 7 1.48 8.98 10.36
N ALA A 8 1.54 7.93 11.17
CA ALA A 8 1.26 8.00 12.60
C ALA A 8 2.56 7.99 13.42
N THR A 9 2.59 8.76 14.51
CA THR A 9 3.66 8.75 15.51
C THR A 9 3.31 7.95 16.77
N ALA A 10 2.06 7.51 16.88
CA ALA A 10 1.52 6.72 17.99
C ALA A 10 0.45 5.74 17.47
N HIS A 11 -0.07 4.89 18.36
CA HIS A 11 -1.18 3.98 18.05
C HIS A 11 -2.52 4.72 17.95
N ALA A 12 -2.64 5.60 16.94
CA ALA A 12 -3.79 6.41 16.62
C ALA A 12 -4.08 6.39 15.11
N SER A 13 -5.24 6.92 14.70
CA SER A 13 -5.56 7.03 13.27
C SER A 13 -4.50 7.88 12.57
N PRO A 14 -3.87 7.38 11.49
CA PRO A 14 -2.78 8.10 10.86
C PRO A 14 -3.34 9.31 10.07
N PRO A 15 -2.89 10.55 10.35
CA PRO A 15 -3.22 11.72 9.53
C PRO A 15 -2.55 11.62 8.16
N ILE A 16 -3.08 12.37 7.19
CA ILE A 16 -2.44 12.57 5.87
C ILE A 16 -1.05 13.16 6.09
N ASP A 17 -0.05 12.60 5.41
CA ASP A 17 1.29 13.16 5.30
C ASP A 17 1.33 14.09 4.08
N PRO A 18 1.44 15.42 4.26
CA PRO A 18 1.44 16.37 3.14
C PRO A 18 2.75 16.36 2.34
N SER A 19 3.82 15.77 2.88
CA SER A 19 5.14 15.76 2.24
C SER A 19 5.88 14.44 2.52
N PRO A 20 5.35 13.31 2.02
CA PRO A 20 5.98 12.02 2.23
C PRO A 20 7.35 11.99 1.53
N PRO A 21 8.41 11.46 2.18
CA PRO A 21 9.77 11.45 1.63
C PRO A 21 9.92 10.55 0.40
N ARG A 22 9.03 9.55 0.25
CA ARG A 22 8.94 8.68 -0.93
C ARG A 22 7.49 8.64 -1.37
N ILE A 23 7.20 9.21 -2.53
CA ILE A 23 5.85 9.28 -3.05
C ILE A 23 5.50 7.94 -3.72
N ALA A 24 4.41 7.32 -3.28
CA ALA A 24 3.86 6.17 -3.99
C ALA A 24 3.12 6.65 -5.25
N THR A 25 3.13 5.84 -6.30
CA THR A 25 2.34 6.06 -7.53
C THR A 25 1.50 4.83 -7.79
N LEU A 26 0.18 5.01 -7.92
CA LEU A 26 -0.73 3.93 -8.24
C LEU A 26 -0.54 3.49 -9.70
N ARG A 27 -0.44 2.19 -9.94
CA ARG A 27 -0.42 1.56 -11.27
C ARG A 27 -1.82 1.10 -11.62
N GLU A 28 -2.66 2.06 -12.04
CA GLU A 28 -4.05 1.79 -12.42
C GLU A 28 -4.14 0.81 -13.60
N ASP A 29 -3.14 0.82 -14.48
CA ASP A 29 -2.99 -0.09 -15.62
C ASP A 29 -2.87 -1.57 -15.23
N LEU A 30 -2.40 -1.85 -14.01
CA LEU A 30 -2.19 -3.21 -13.50
C LEU A 30 -3.08 -3.56 -12.30
N SER A 31 -3.94 -2.63 -11.84
CA SER A 31 -4.81 -2.83 -10.68
C SER A 31 -6.18 -3.37 -11.09
N THR A 32 -6.67 -4.39 -10.40
CA THR A 32 -8.01 -4.96 -10.64
C THR A 32 -8.88 -4.83 -9.41
N LEU A 33 -9.83 -3.88 -9.42
CA LEU A 33 -10.76 -3.67 -8.30
C LEU A 33 -12.10 -4.39 -8.48
N SER A 34 -12.43 -4.76 -9.71
CA SER A 34 -13.62 -5.52 -10.08
C SER A 34 -13.25 -6.98 -10.27
N GLY A 35 -13.35 -7.79 -9.21
CA GLY A 35 -13.04 -9.21 -9.24
C GLY A 35 -12.64 -9.74 -7.87
N THR A 36 -12.62 -11.06 -7.74
CA THR A 36 -12.14 -11.74 -6.53
C THR A 36 -11.04 -12.73 -6.94
N PRO A 37 -9.78 -12.53 -6.52
CA PRO A 37 -9.30 -11.46 -5.63
C PRO A 37 -9.15 -10.10 -6.35
N ALA A 38 -9.41 -9.02 -5.61
CA ALA A 38 -9.04 -7.67 -6.04
C ALA A 38 -7.54 -7.44 -5.80
N SER A 39 -6.89 -6.72 -6.71
CA SER A 39 -5.47 -6.37 -6.63
C SER A 39 -5.27 -4.86 -6.79
N ILE A 40 -4.34 -4.31 -6.00
CA ILE A 40 -3.90 -2.92 -6.08
C ILE A 40 -2.39 -2.94 -6.26
N LEU A 41 -1.92 -2.40 -7.37
CA LEU A 41 -0.50 -2.32 -7.68
C LEU A 41 -0.06 -0.86 -7.60
N PHE A 42 1.10 -0.63 -6.98
CA PHE A 42 1.70 0.69 -6.87
C PHE A 42 3.22 0.58 -6.97
N SER A 43 3.86 1.65 -7.42
CA SER A 43 5.31 1.81 -7.39
C SER A 43 5.71 2.83 -6.32
N MET A 44 6.90 2.69 -5.75
CA MET A 44 7.49 3.68 -4.85
C MET A 44 8.99 3.77 -5.12
N PRO A 45 9.62 4.97 -5.03
CA PRO A 45 11.06 5.10 -5.12
C PRO A 45 11.78 4.20 -4.10
N SER A 46 12.97 3.69 -4.49
CA SER A 46 13.81 2.93 -3.57
C SER A 46 14.24 3.81 -2.38
N SER A 47 14.35 3.20 -1.19
CA SER A 47 15.00 3.81 -0.03
C SER A 47 16.52 3.89 -0.19
N GLY A 48 17.10 3.20 -1.19
CA GLY A 48 18.54 2.97 -1.32
C GLY A 48 19.04 1.75 -0.55
N ASN A 49 18.18 1.12 0.26
CA ASN A 49 18.54 -0.09 1.02
C ASN A 49 18.46 -1.34 0.14
N ALA A 50 19.28 -2.34 0.46
CA ALA A 50 19.22 -3.66 -0.17
C ALA A 50 18.01 -4.49 0.32
N THR A 51 17.46 -4.15 1.48
CA THR A 51 16.30 -4.81 2.08
C THR A 51 15.35 -3.78 2.68
N GLU A 52 14.06 -4.11 2.71
CA GLU A 52 13.03 -3.23 3.28
C GLU A 52 12.00 -4.07 4.03
N MET A 53 11.73 -3.72 5.29
CA MET A 53 10.62 -4.33 6.04
C MET A 53 9.32 -3.64 5.65
N MET A 54 8.44 -4.35 4.97
CA MET A 54 7.07 -3.93 4.73
C MET A 54 6.15 -4.46 5.82
N VAL A 55 5.17 -3.64 6.18
CA VAL A 55 4.06 -4.03 7.04
C VAL A 55 2.78 -3.83 6.25
N PHE A 56 1.92 -4.84 6.19
CA PHE A 56 0.59 -4.73 5.62
C PHE A 56 -0.46 -4.94 6.69
N ALA A 57 -1.58 -4.22 6.56
CA ALA A 57 -2.70 -4.30 7.47
C ALA A 57 -4.00 -4.39 6.69
N PHE A 58 -4.91 -5.26 7.13
CA PHE A 58 -6.19 -5.52 6.47
C PHE A 58 -7.36 -5.23 7.41
N GLY A 59 -8.36 -4.52 6.89
CA GLY A 59 -9.64 -4.26 7.55
C GLY A 59 -10.80 -4.69 6.66
N THR A 60 -11.90 -5.11 7.28
CA THR A 60 -13.14 -5.52 6.57
C THR A 60 -14.09 -4.35 6.31
N SER A 61 -13.81 -3.18 6.90
CA SER A 61 -14.64 -1.99 6.77
C SER A 61 -14.09 -1.06 5.69
N ASN A 62 -14.80 -0.95 4.57
CA ASN A 62 -14.56 0.10 3.59
C ASN A 62 -14.99 1.45 4.18
N PRO A 63 -14.16 2.50 4.15
CA PRO A 63 -14.51 3.84 4.61
C PRO A 63 -15.71 4.49 3.87
N ARG A 64 -16.20 3.88 2.78
CA ARG A 64 -17.37 4.27 1.97
C ARG A 64 -17.31 5.71 1.43
N THR A 65 -16.15 6.34 1.45
CA THR A 65 -15.93 7.66 0.88
C THR A 65 -14.63 7.68 0.08
N LYS A 66 -14.55 8.60 -0.89
CA LYS A 66 -13.32 8.93 -1.61
C LYS A 66 -12.58 10.11 -0.97
N ASN A 67 -13.00 10.53 0.22
CA ASN A 67 -12.42 11.67 0.92
C ASN A 67 -11.09 11.23 1.54
N SER A 68 -10.03 11.97 1.25
CA SER A 68 -8.71 11.66 1.78
C SER A 68 -8.55 11.84 3.27
N GLY A 69 -9.45 12.59 3.90
CA GLY A 69 -9.58 12.70 5.34
C GLY A 69 -10.47 11.63 5.98
N ALA A 70 -10.88 10.59 5.25
CA ALA A 70 -11.77 9.58 5.82
C ALA A 70 -11.16 8.94 7.08
N THR A 71 -12.00 8.80 8.12
CA THR A 71 -11.62 8.10 9.34
C THR A 71 -11.45 6.61 9.03
N LEU A 72 -10.25 6.09 9.28
CA LEU A 72 -9.95 4.68 9.13
C LEU A 72 -10.26 3.93 10.43
N ILE A 73 -10.99 2.82 10.33
CA ILE A 73 -11.18 1.87 11.44
C ILE A 73 -9.93 1.00 11.55
N ARG A 74 -9.56 0.64 12.79
CA ARG A 74 -8.41 -0.23 13.06
C ARG A 74 -8.52 -1.53 12.27
N HIS A 75 -7.41 -1.94 11.68
CA HIS A 75 -7.29 -3.22 10.99
C HIS A 75 -7.62 -4.41 11.92
N VAL A 76 -8.13 -5.50 11.34
CA VAL A 76 -8.37 -6.76 12.05
C VAL A 76 -7.17 -7.70 11.95
N TRP A 77 -6.27 -7.45 10.99
CA TRP A 77 -5.07 -8.23 10.78
C TRP A 77 -3.89 -7.36 10.35
N VAL A 78 -2.70 -7.72 10.78
CA VAL A 78 -1.42 -7.08 10.44
C VAL A 78 -0.37 -8.15 10.27
N TYR A 79 0.54 -7.94 9.32
CA TYR A 79 1.64 -8.83 9.03
C TYR A 79 2.83 -8.02 8.54
N HIS A 80 4.03 -8.58 8.69
CA HIS A 80 5.27 -7.98 8.20
C HIS A 80 6.01 -8.94 7.26
N TYR A 81 6.73 -8.38 6.31
CA TYR A 81 7.58 -9.14 5.40
C TYR A 81 8.82 -8.32 5.07
N THR A 82 10.00 -8.94 5.13
CA THR A 82 11.24 -8.29 4.71
C THR A 82 11.49 -8.62 3.25
N MET A 83 11.42 -7.60 2.40
CA MET A 83 11.71 -7.71 0.98
C MET A 83 13.21 -7.60 0.73
N ASN A 84 13.71 -8.38 -0.21
CA ASN A 84 15.03 -8.19 -0.79
C ASN A 84 14.89 -7.32 -2.06
N LEU A 85 15.40 -6.10 -2.00
CA LEU A 85 15.34 -5.11 -3.08
C LEU A 85 16.47 -5.26 -4.10
N THR A 86 17.40 -6.18 -3.89
CA THR A 86 18.45 -6.50 -4.89
C THR A 86 17.93 -7.36 -6.05
N GLN A 87 16.71 -7.88 -5.91
CA GLN A 87 16.07 -8.71 -6.92
C GLN A 87 15.22 -7.84 -7.84
N THR A 88 15.30 -8.10 -9.15
CA THR A 88 14.38 -7.51 -10.12
C THR A 88 13.07 -8.30 -10.08
N VAL A 89 11.97 -7.63 -9.73
CA VAL A 89 10.63 -8.21 -9.80
C VAL A 89 10.02 -7.84 -11.16
N PRO A 90 9.57 -8.81 -11.98
CA PRO A 90 8.89 -8.51 -13.23
C PRO A 90 7.59 -7.73 -12.99
N ASP A 91 7.25 -6.80 -13.90
CA ASP A 91 6.02 -6.00 -13.83
C ASP A 91 4.73 -6.83 -14.01
N LEU A 92 4.84 -8.09 -14.45
CA LEU A 92 3.73 -9.01 -14.61
C LEU A 92 3.80 -10.11 -13.54
N PRO A 93 2.67 -10.44 -12.88
CA PRO A 93 2.64 -11.61 -12.02
C PRO A 93 3.01 -12.85 -12.83
N PRO A 94 3.71 -13.83 -12.25
CA PRO A 94 4.00 -15.08 -12.94
C PRO A 94 2.68 -15.72 -13.39
N SER A 95 2.57 -16.04 -14.68
CA SER A 95 1.43 -16.77 -15.21
C SER A 95 1.39 -18.14 -14.54
N PHE A 96 0.35 -18.40 -13.74
CA PHE A 96 0.05 -19.76 -13.29
C PHE A 96 -0.54 -20.51 -14.49
N ASN A 97 0.22 -21.47 -15.02
CA ASN A 97 -0.30 -22.50 -15.92
C ASN A 97 -1.01 -23.60 -15.13
#